data_AF-B4UWM2-F1
#
_entry.id   AF-B4UWM2-F1
#
_cell.length_a   1.000
_cell.length_b   1.000
_cell.length_c   1.000
_cell.angle_alpha   90.00
_cell.angle_beta   90.00
_cell.angle_gamma   90.00
#
_symmetry.space_group_name_H-M   'P 1'
#
loop_
_entity.id
_entity.type
_entity.pdbx_description
1 polymer ?
#
loop_
_entity_poly.entity_id
_entity_poly.type
_entity_poly.pdbx_seq_one_letter_code
_entity_poly.pdbx_strand_id
1 'polypeptide(L)'
;SPRNTYQSAMGKQAMGVFLTNYDQRMDTMANILYYPQKPMATTRSMEFLKFRELPAGQNAIVAIACYSGYNQEDSVIMNQSSIDRGLFRSLFYRSYTDQEKRIGMSIVEQFEKPMRTDTLRLKHGTYEKLDDDGIVAPGVRVSGEDMIIGKTAPIPPDSEELGQRTKMHIKRDASTPLRSTENGIVDQVLLTTNAEGLRFVKVRMRTTKIPQIGDKFASRHGQKGTIGITYRQEDMPFTSEGVVPDLIINPHAIPSRMTIAHLIECQLSKVSALRGFEGDATPFTEVTVDSVSKILRAHGYQSRGFEVMYNAHTGHKLMAQVFLGPTYYQRL
;
A
#
# COMPACT_ATOMS: atom_id res chain seq x y z
N SER A 1 -16.26 22.16 5.66
CA SER A 1 -15.11 23.05 5.48
C SER A 1 -13.79 22.38 5.92
N PRO A 2 -13.48 22.15 7.22
CA PRO A 2 -12.17 21.59 7.62
C PRO A 2 -11.93 20.14 7.19
N ARG A 3 -12.94 19.26 7.28
CA ARG A 3 -12.82 17.85 6.88
C ARG A 3 -12.56 17.67 5.38
N ASN A 4 -13.10 18.57 4.55
CA ASN A 4 -12.84 18.58 3.12
C ASN A 4 -11.36 18.92 2.85
N THR A 5 -10.81 19.91 3.56
CA THR A 5 -9.38 20.25 3.48
C THR A 5 -8.50 19.09 3.90
N TYR A 6 -8.86 18.39 4.98
CA TYR A 6 -8.13 17.19 5.41
C TYR A 6 -8.17 16.10 4.35
N GLN A 7 -9.31 15.85 3.73
CA GLN A 7 -9.39 14.86 2.65
C GLN A 7 -8.49 15.23 1.47
N SER A 8 -8.49 16.49 1.04
CA SER A 8 -7.62 16.94 -0.06
C SER A 8 -6.14 16.75 0.23
N ALA A 9 -5.72 16.87 1.50
CA ALA A 9 -4.35 16.57 1.92
C ALA A 9 -4.09 15.06 2.00
N MET A 10 -5.00 14.29 2.60
CA MET A 10 -4.84 12.84 2.79
C MET A 10 -4.91 12.07 1.47
N GLY A 11 -5.68 12.54 0.49
CA GLY A 11 -5.76 11.92 -0.84
C GLY A 11 -4.40 11.82 -1.54
N LYS A 12 -3.42 12.66 -1.19
CA LYS A 12 -2.04 12.60 -1.72
C LYS A 12 -1.25 11.39 -1.20
N GLN A 13 -1.67 10.81 -0.07
CA GLN A 13 -1.07 9.62 0.53
C GLN A 13 -1.73 8.33 0.04
N ALA A 14 -2.86 8.42 -0.70
CA ALA A 14 -3.58 7.26 -1.15
C ALA A 14 -2.74 6.40 -2.12
N MET A 15 -2.76 5.09 -1.90
CA MET A 15 -2.15 4.12 -2.79
C MET A 15 -3.11 3.74 -3.93
N GLY A 16 -2.58 3.59 -5.13
CA GLY A 16 -3.36 3.29 -6.33
C GLY A 16 -2.45 3.01 -7.52
N VAL A 17 -3.00 3.11 -8.73
CA VAL A 17 -2.18 3.05 -9.95
C VAL A 17 -1.89 4.48 -10.38
N PHE A 18 -0.61 4.89 -10.37
CA PHE A 18 -0.25 6.26 -10.77
C PHE A 18 -0.18 6.43 -12.29
N LEU A 19 0.40 5.47 -13.02
CA LEU A 19 0.50 5.44 -14.48
C LEU A 19 0.53 3.99 -14.94
N THR A 20 -0.09 3.65 -16.07
CA THR A 20 -0.17 2.26 -16.57
C THR A 20 1.17 1.67 -17.01
N ASN A 21 2.15 2.50 -17.37
CA ASN A 21 3.50 2.07 -17.76
C ASN A 21 4.45 1.90 -16.55
N TYR A 22 3.93 1.84 -15.31
CA TYR A 22 4.75 1.66 -14.11
C TYR A 22 5.63 0.41 -14.19
N ASP A 23 5.18 -0.64 -14.88
CA ASP A 23 5.92 -1.89 -15.02
C ASP A 23 7.20 -1.72 -15.86
N GLN A 24 7.22 -0.80 -16.82
CA GLN A 24 8.41 -0.51 -17.62
C GLN A 24 9.26 0.62 -17.01
N ARG A 25 8.65 1.47 -16.17
CA ARG A 25 9.32 2.65 -15.63
C ARG A 25 10.17 2.29 -14.40
N MET A 26 11.43 2.71 -14.42
CA MET A 26 12.36 2.53 -13.31
C MET A 26 12.29 3.74 -12.36
N ASP A 27 11.27 3.80 -11.51
CA ASP A 27 11.14 4.84 -10.47
C ASP A 27 11.82 4.46 -9.16
N THR A 28 12.18 5.46 -8.34
CA THR A 28 12.82 5.23 -7.03
C THR A 28 11.92 4.44 -6.08
N MET A 29 10.64 4.81 -5.98
CA MET A 29 9.65 4.13 -5.15
C MET A 29 8.29 4.18 -5.82
N ALA A 30 7.54 3.08 -5.73
CA ALA A 30 6.16 3.03 -6.19
C ALA A 30 5.33 2.11 -5.28
N ASN A 31 4.10 2.54 -4.98
CA ASN A 31 3.09 1.74 -4.29
C ASN A 31 1.92 1.51 -5.24
N ILE A 32 1.67 0.26 -5.61
CA ILE A 32 0.59 -0.12 -6.53
C ILE A 32 -0.40 -1.02 -5.80
N LEU A 33 -1.68 -0.68 -5.84
CA LEU A 33 -2.73 -1.52 -5.25
C LEU A 33 -3.02 -2.74 -6.14
N TYR A 34 -3.27 -3.91 -5.54
CA TYR A 34 -3.53 -5.15 -6.30
C TYR A 34 -4.84 -5.12 -7.09
N TYR A 35 -5.93 -4.68 -6.44
CA TYR A 35 -7.27 -4.68 -7.02
C TYR A 35 -7.94 -3.31 -6.87
N PRO A 36 -7.47 -2.25 -7.55
CA PRO A 36 -8.14 -0.95 -7.56
C PRO A 36 -9.59 -1.10 -8.03
N GLN A 37 -10.53 -0.43 -7.36
CA GLN A 37 -11.95 -0.48 -7.74
C GLN A 37 -12.50 0.90 -8.05
N LYS A 38 -13.52 0.96 -8.90
CA LYS A 38 -14.27 2.19 -9.11
C LYS A 38 -15.10 2.51 -7.85
N PRO A 39 -15.11 3.75 -7.37
CA PRO A 39 -16.04 4.15 -6.31
C PRO A 39 -17.49 3.97 -6.76
N MET A 40 -18.37 3.45 -5.90
CA MET A 40 -19.80 3.27 -6.23
C MET A 40 -20.59 4.57 -6.33
N ALA A 41 -20.22 5.55 -5.50
CA ALA A 41 -20.75 6.90 -5.52
C ALA A 41 -19.68 7.84 -6.10
N THR A 42 -19.95 8.46 -7.25
CA THR A 42 -18.99 9.24 -8.04
C THR A 42 -19.53 10.61 -8.40
N THR A 43 -18.66 11.60 -8.53
CA THR A 43 -19.05 12.92 -9.05
C THR A 43 -18.84 12.94 -10.55
N ARG A 44 -19.61 13.75 -11.27
CA ARG A 44 -19.43 13.93 -12.73
C ARG A 44 -18.01 14.38 -13.09
N SER A 45 -17.37 15.17 -12.23
CA SER A 45 -16.01 15.64 -12.45
C SER A 45 -14.96 14.51 -12.48
N MET A 46 -15.24 13.35 -11.86
CA MET A 46 -14.30 12.21 -11.87
C MET A 46 -14.08 11.63 -13.27
N GLU A 47 -15.03 11.83 -14.19
CA GLU A 47 -14.91 11.41 -15.58
C GLU A 47 -13.86 12.21 -16.35
N PHE A 48 -13.78 13.52 -16.09
CA PHE A 48 -12.77 14.39 -16.69
C PHE A 48 -11.38 14.14 -16.10
N LEU A 49 -11.31 13.79 -14.82
CA LEU A 49 -10.07 13.46 -14.12
C LEU A 49 -9.55 12.04 -14.40
N LYS A 50 -10.32 11.22 -15.13
CA LYS A 50 -10.00 9.81 -15.39
C LYS A 50 -9.80 8.97 -14.13
N PHE A 51 -10.50 9.34 -13.04
CA PHE A 51 -10.38 8.66 -11.75
C PHE A 51 -11.03 7.27 -11.76
N ARG A 52 -12.02 7.05 -12.63
CA ARG A 52 -12.66 5.73 -12.80
C ARG A 52 -11.72 4.74 -13.46
N GLU A 53 -10.85 5.22 -14.33
CA GLU A 53 -9.87 4.45 -15.08
C GLU A 53 -8.65 4.13 -14.23
N LEU A 54 -8.21 5.07 -13.38
CA LEU A 54 -7.08 4.90 -12.45
C LEU A 54 -7.49 5.21 -10.99
N PRO A 55 -8.26 4.31 -10.34
CA PRO A 55 -8.71 4.54 -8.98
C PRO A 55 -7.62 4.30 -7.93
N ALA A 56 -7.79 4.93 -6.76
CA ALA A 56 -6.84 4.91 -5.65
C ALA A 56 -7.44 4.35 -4.35
N GLY A 57 -8.13 3.21 -4.42
CA GLY A 57 -8.88 2.64 -3.30
C GLY A 57 -9.77 1.46 -3.68
N GLN A 58 -10.53 0.98 -2.70
CA GLN A 58 -11.44 -0.15 -2.86
C GLN A 58 -12.75 0.10 -2.11
N ASN A 59 -13.85 -0.47 -2.60
CA ASN A 59 -15.10 -0.49 -1.85
C ASN A 59 -15.00 -1.58 -0.78
N ALA A 60 -15.33 -1.22 0.46
CA ALA A 60 -15.37 -2.11 1.60
C ALA A 60 -16.77 -2.08 2.23
N ILE A 61 -17.24 -3.19 2.78
CA ILE A 61 -18.45 -3.21 3.59
C ILE A 61 -18.12 -2.68 4.97
N VAL A 62 -18.68 -1.51 5.31
CA VAL A 62 -18.40 -0.80 6.55
C VAL A 62 -19.59 -0.89 7.49
N ALA A 63 -19.33 -1.34 8.73
CA ALA A 63 -20.27 -1.30 9.83
C ALA A 63 -19.91 -0.18 10.82
N ILE A 64 -20.90 0.55 11.31
CA ILE A 64 -20.73 1.57 12.35
C ILE A 64 -21.29 1.01 13.65
N ALA A 65 -20.42 0.48 14.52
CA ALA A 65 -20.81 -0.14 15.78
C ALA A 65 -19.69 -0.05 16.83
N CYS A 66 -20.04 -0.04 18.11
CA CYS A 66 -19.07 -0.34 19.16
C CYS A 66 -18.93 -1.86 19.28
N TYR A 67 -17.76 -2.40 18.99
CA TYR A 67 -17.49 -3.84 19.09
C TYR A 67 -16.12 -4.07 19.73
N SER A 68 -16.07 -4.98 20.71
CA SER A 68 -14.88 -5.43 21.47
C SER A 68 -13.93 -4.36 22.07
N GLY A 69 -14.20 -3.06 21.89
CA GLY A 69 -13.37 -1.96 22.41
C GLY A 69 -12.18 -1.58 21.52
N TYR A 70 -11.78 -2.42 20.56
CA TYR A 70 -10.61 -2.22 19.69
C TYR A 70 -10.84 -1.29 18.48
N ASN A 71 -11.95 -0.55 18.46
CA ASN A 71 -12.21 0.50 17.48
C ASN A 71 -12.33 1.91 18.10
N GLN A 72 -11.86 2.11 19.33
CA GLN A 72 -11.83 3.43 19.98
C GLN A 72 -10.69 4.31 19.46
N GLU A 73 -10.77 5.63 19.68
CA GLU A 73 -9.67 6.58 19.41
C GLU A 73 -9.03 6.46 18.00
N ASP A 74 -9.86 6.42 16.95
CA ASP A 74 -9.41 6.30 15.56
C ASP A 74 -8.73 4.98 15.20
N SER A 75 -8.95 3.95 16.01
CA SER A 75 -8.72 2.58 15.58
C SER A 75 -9.94 2.02 14.83
N VAL A 76 -9.66 1.08 13.93
CA VAL A 76 -10.67 0.33 13.18
C VAL A 76 -10.44 -1.15 13.35
N ILE A 77 -11.53 -1.91 13.39
CA ILE A 77 -11.48 -3.38 13.35
C ILE A 77 -11.61 -3.81 11.89
N MET A 78 -10.70 -4.66 11.42
CA MET A 78 -10.72 -5.15 10.04
C MET A 78 -10.92 -6.67 9.99
N ASN A 79 -11.60 -7.16 8.96
CA ASN A 79 -11.82 -8.58 8.74
C ASN A 79 -10.55 -9.26 8.19
N GLN A 80 -9.93 -10.12 8.99
CA GLN A 80 -8.75 -10.90 8.61
C GLN A 80 -9.03 -11.78 7.38
N SER A 81 -10.21 -12.41 7.32
CA SER A 81 -10.56 -13.26 6.17
C SER A 81 -10.66 -12.45 4.87
N SER A 82 -11.07 -11.18 4.93
CA SER A 82 -11.05 -10.28 3.76
C SER A 82 -9.61 -9.89 3.39
N ILE A 83 -8.73 -9.62 4.36
CA ILE A 83 -7.29 -9.37 4.13
C ILE A 83 -6.62 -10.59 3.48
N ASP A 84 -6.95 -11.79 3.94
CA ASP A 84 -6.42 -13.06 3.42
C ASP A 84 -6.84 -13.30 1.97
N ARG A 85 -8.05 -12.84 1.59
CA ARG A 85 -8.57 -12.84 0.21
C ARG A 85 -7.99 -11.74 -0.68
N GLY A 86 -7.20 -10.82 -0.12
CA GLY A 86 -6.49 -9.79 -0.89
C GLY A 86 -6.99 -8.36 -0.72
N LEU A 87 -7.89 -8.10 0.23
CA LEU A 87 -8.34 -6.75 0.56
C LEU A 87 -7.12 -5.87 0.90
N PHE A 88 -7.04 -4.71 0.25
CA PHE A 88 -6.03 -3.68 0.36
C PHE A 88 -4.56 -4.11 0.17
N ARG A 89 -4.26 -5.28 -0.41
CA ARG A 89 -2.87 -5.67 -0.73
C ARG A 89 -2.24 -4.70 -1.73
N SER A 90 -0.97 -4.38 -1.53
CA SER A 90 -0.20 -3.52 -2.44
C SER A 90 1.16 -4.12 -2.79
N LEU A 91 1.69 -3.76 -3.95
CA LEU A 91 3.08 -3.96 -4.36
C LEU A 91 3.86 -2.70 -4.00
N PHE A 92 4.97 -2.89 -3.30
CA PHE A 92 5.96 -1.85 -3.08
C PHE A 92 7.17 -2.15 -3.97
N TYR A 93 7.50 -1.20 -4.84
CA TYR A 93 8.70 -1.21 -5.65
C TYR A 93 9.71 -0.23 -5.08
N ARG A 94 10.98 -0.61 -5.08
CA ARG A 94 12.11 0.29 -4.82
C ARG A 94 13.22 0.03 -5.83
N SER A 95 13.79 1.08 -6.41
CA SER A 95 15.00 0.96 -7.20
C SER A 95 16.23 1.49 -6.48
N TYR A 96 17.35 0.80 -6.73
CA TYR A 96 18.69 1.14 -6.29
C TYR A 96 19.51 1.47 -7.52
N THR A 97 20.29 2.55 -7.45
CA THR A 97 21.12 3.03 -8.57
C THR A 97 22.56 3.12 -8.12
N ASP A 98 23.47 2.65 -8.95
CA ASP A 98 24.91 2.81 -8.75
C ASP A 98 25.59 3.05 -10.11
N GLN A 99 26.75 3.68 -10.10
CA GLN A 99 27.51 4.00 -11.31
C GLN A 99 29.00 3.87 -11.06
N GLU A 100 29.76 3.44 -12.07
CA GLU A 100 31.21 3.46 -11.98
C GLU A 100 31.72 4.91 -11.81
N LYS A 101 32.83 5.05 -11.08
CA LYS A 101 33.47 6.35 -10.88
C LYS A 101 34.81 6.39 -11.59
N ARG A 102 35.08 7.50 -12.26
CA ARG A 102 36.37 7.83 -12.86
C ARG A 102 37.05 8.91 -12.03
N ILE A 103 38.35 8.75 -11.77
CA ILE A 103 39.19 9.81 -11.18
C ILE A 103 40.34 10.06 -12.15
N GLY A 104 40.38 11.26 -12.73
CA GLY A 104 41.33 11.59 -13.79
C GLY A 104 41.10 10.76 -15.06
N MET A 105 42.16 10.15 -15.60
CA MET A 105 42.06 9.32 -16.83
C MET A 105 41.69 7.85 -16.57
N SER A 106 41.78 7.36 -15.33
CA SER A 106 41.56 5.94 -15.02
C SER A 106 40.16 5.69 -14.43
N ILE A 107 39.51 4.62 -14.90
CA ILE A 107 38.29 4.09 -14.27
C ILE A 107 38.72 3.51 -12.92
N VAL A 108 38.17 4.04 -11.83
CA VAL A 108 38.55 3.68 -10.46
C VAL A 108 37.57 2.71 -9.85
N GLU A 109 36.34 2.58 -10.33
CA GLU A 109 35.41 1.63 -9.73
C GLU A 109 34.81 0.74 -10.80
N GLN A 110 34.72 -0.55 -10.52
CA GLN A 110 34.18 -1.55 -11.44
C GLN A 110 33.13 -2.41 -10.76
N PHE A 111 32.10 -2.78 -11.52
CA PHE A 111 31.16 -3.82 -11.11
C PHE A 111 31.78 -5.20 -11.34
N GLU A 112 31.91 -5.93 -10.25
CA GLU A 112 32.41 -7.30 -10.21
C GLU A 112 32.03 -7.92 -8.87
N LYS A 113 32.06 -9.25 -8.78
CA LYS A 113 31.82 -9.97 -7.53
C LYS A 113 33.02 -9.85 -6.58
N PRO A 114 32.89 -9.18 -5.42
CA PRO A 114 33.97 -9.07 -4.45
C PRO A 114 34.27 -10.42 -3.81
N MET A 115 35.56 -10.80 -3.73
CA MET A 115 35.99 -12.01 -3.03
C MET A 115 36.77 -11.70 -1.76
N ARG A 116 36.64 -12.56 -0.75
CA ARG A 116 37.40 -12.45 0.51
C ARG A 116 38.91 -12.50 0.31
N THR A 117 39.38 -13.07 -0.79
CA THR A 117 40.80 -13.25 -1.10
C THR A 117 41.45 -11.97 -1.62
N ASP A 118 40.73 -11.16 -2.40
CA ASP A 118 41.29 -10.02 -3.14
C ASP A 118 40.77 -8.65 -2.66
N THR A 119 39.66 -8.66 -1.90
CA THR A 119 38.95 -7.45 -1.49
C THR A 119 39.12 -7.18 0.01
N LEU A 120 39.54 -5.96 0.34
CA LEU A 120 39.69 -5.45 1.70
C LEU A 120 38.37 -4.84 2.20
N ARG A 121 38.11 -5.00 3.52
CA ARG A 121 36.94 -4.42 4.22
C ARG A 121 35.60 -4.78 3.59
N LEU A 122 35.40 -6.06 3.29
CA LEU A 122 34.08 -6.57 2.94
C LEU A 122 33.06 -6.21 4.02
N LYS A 123 31.91 -5.71 3.60
CA LYS A 123 30.79 -5.44 4.49
C LYS A 123 30.22 -6.75 5.06
N HIS A 124 29.47 -6.65 6.15
CA HIS A 124 28.90 -7.80 6.88
C HIS A 124 27.74 -8.52 6.17
N GLY A 125 27.55 -8.30 4.87
CA GLY A 125 26.48 -8.89 4.07
C GLY A 125 26.87 -10.13 3.28
N THR A 126 25.88 -10.69 2.57
CA THR A 126 26.05 -11.88 1.72
C THR A 126 26.26 -11.46 0.26
N TYR A 127 27.34 -11.97 -0.36
CA TYR A 127 27.69 -11.74 -1.78
C TYR A 127 27.38 -12.95 -2.66
N GLU A 128 26.89 -14.05 -2.09
CA GLU A 128 26.63 -15.30 -2.80
C GLU A 128 25.59 -15.16 -3.91
N LYS A 129 24.66 -14.22 -3.75
CA LYS A 129 23.55 -13.94 -4.67
C LYS A 129 23.94 -13.07 -5.87
N LEU A 130 25.17 -12.56 -5.89
CA LEU A 130 25.70 -11.79 -7.03
C LEU A 130 26.26 -12.75 -8.08
N ASP A 131 25.99 -12.44 -9.33
CA ASP A 131 26.65 -13.10 -10.46
C ASP A 131 28.07 -12.55 -10.65
N ASP A 132 28.82 -13.08 -11.62
CA ASP A 132 30.22 -12.71 -11.86
C ASP A 132 30.40 -11.23 -12.24
N ASP A 133 29.37 -10.61 -12.82
CA ASP A 133 29.30 -9.17 -13.11
C ASP A 133 29.08 -8.31 -11.86
N GLY A 134 28.92 -8.94 -10.69
CA GLY A 134 28.65 -8.27 -9.43
C GLY A 134 27.19 -7.81 -9.31
N ILE A 135 26.25 -8.32 -10.10
CA ILE A 135 24.86 -7.85 -10.08
C ILE A 135 23.94 -9.03 -9.78
N VAL A 136 22.88 -8.78 -9.02
CA VAL A 136 21.89 -9.82 -8.70
C VAL A 136 20.94 -10.04 -9.88
N ALA A 137 20.69 -11.30 -10.24
CA ALA A 137 19.74 -11.63 -11.31
C ALA A 137 18.27 -11.35 -10.92
N PRO A 138 17.41 -10.95 -11.88
CA PRO A 138 15.96 -10.92 -11.68
C PRO A 138 15.38 -12.26 -11.21
N GLY A 139 14.41 -12.21 -10.30
CA GLY A 139 13.78 -13.38 -9.70
C GLY A 139 14.45 -13.88 -8.41
N VAL A 140 15.66 -13.42 -8.09
CA VAL A 140 16.34 -13.80 -6.84
C VAL A 140 15.67 -13.13 -5.64
N ARG A 141 15.49 -13.90 -4.56
CA ARG A 141 14.99 -13.40 -3.28
C ARG A 141 16.13 -12.79 -2.48
N VAL A 142 15.96 -11.53 -2.07
CA VAL A 142 16.94 -10.75 -1.29
C VAL A 142 16.30 -10.20 -0.01
N SER A 143 17.09 -10.09 1.05
CA SER A 143 16.64 -9.70 2.39
C SER A 143 17.75 -9.04 3.19
N GLY A 144 17.39 -7.99 3.95
CA GLY A 144 18.25 -7.45 4.99
C GLY A 144 19.54 -6.86 4.44
N GLU A 145 20.66 -7.50 4.76
CA GLU A 145 22.02 -7.06 4.42
C GLU A 145 22.59 -7.74 3.16
N ASP A 146 21.75 -8.43 2.39
CA ASP A 146 22.16 -9.00 1.10
C ASP A 146 22.68 -7.91 0.15
N MET A 147 23.79 -8.21 -0.52
CA MET A 147 24.36 -7.32 -1.52
C MET A 147 23.57 -7.44 -2.81
N ILE A 148 23.17 -6.29 -3.37
CA ILE A 148 22.43 -6.22 -4.64
C ILE A 148 23.30 -5.73 -5.80
N ILE A 149 24.33 -4.94 -5.49
CA ILE A 149 25.31 -4.45 -6.45
C ILE A 149 26.70 -4.59 -5.81
N GLY A 150 27.48 -5.55 -6.29
CA GLY A 150 28.89 -5.75 -6.03
C GLY A 150 29.73 -4.74 -6.80
N LYS A 151 30.57 -4.02 -6.07
CA LYS A 151 31.41 -2.97 -6.63
C LYS A 151 32.72 -2.90 -5.88
N THR A 152 33.81 -2.78 -6.61
CA THR A 152 35.15 -2.70 -6.04
C THR A 152 35.88 -1.45 -6.53
N ALA A 153 36.81 -0.96 -5.72
CA ALA A 153 37.74 0.11 -6.06
C ALA A 153 39.19 -0.37 -5.84
N PRO A 154 40.12 -0.20 -6.78
CA PRO A 154 41.50 -0.57 -6.59
C PRO A 154 42.14 0.35 -5.54
N ILE A 155 42.96 -0.27 -4.69
CA ILE A 155 43.70 0.42 -3.63
C ILE A 155 45.09 0.77 -4.18
N PRO A 156 45.54 2.04 -4.09
CA PRO A 156 46.89 2.42 -4.50
C PRO A 156 47.95 1.57 -3.76
N PRO A 157 49.02 1.13 -4.44
CA PRO A 157 50.06 0.31 -3.82
C PRO A 157 50.67 0.97 -2.57
N ASP A 158 50.87 2.29 -2.60
CA ASP A 158 51.52 3.08 -1.54
C ASP A 158 50.63 3.41 -0.33
N SER A 159 49.39 2.92 -0.29
CA SER A 159 48.49 3.19 0.85
C SER A 159 48.66 2.17 1.98
N GLU A 160 49.18 2.63 3.12
CA GLU A 160 49.26 1.84 4.35
C GLU A 160 47.93 1.88 5.12
N GLU A 161 47.07 0.88 4.92
CA GLU A 161 45.86 0.70 5.72
C GLU A 161 46.14 -0.10 7.01
N LEU A 162 46.69 0.58 8.03
CA LEU A 162 46.76 0.20 9.46
C LEU A 162 46.88 -1.31 9.79
N GLY A 163 47.68 -2.08 9.03
CA GLY A 163 47.96 -3.49 9.30
C GLY A 163 46.85 -4.51 8.99
N GLN A 164 45.70 -4.11 8.42
CA GLN A 164 44.66 -5.07 7.97
C GLN A 164 44.88 -5.57 6.54
N ARG A 165 45.79 -4.93 5.79
CA ARG A 165 46.07 -5.22 4.39
C ARG A 165 47.10 -6.35 4.26
N THR A 166 46.76 -7.37 3.48
CA THR A 166 47.70 -8.40 3.01
C THR A 166 48.13 -8.05 1.59
N LYS A 167 49.25 -8.61 1.09
CA LYS A 167 49.70 -8.38 -0.31
C LYS A 167 48.66 -8.82 -1.36
N MET A 168 47.72 -9.68 -0.99
CA MET A 168 46.65 -10.18 -1.86
C MET A 168 45.48 -9.20 -1.99
N HIS A 169 45.30 -8.29 -1.01
CA HIS A 169 44.22 -7.31 -1.03
C HIS A 169 44.57 -6.11 -1.91
N ILE A 170 44.10 -6.16 -3.16
CA ILE A 170 44.30 -5.14 -4.18
C ILE A 170 43.09 -4.22 -4.34
N LYS A 171 41.92 -4.65 -3.87
CA LYS A 171 40.63 -3.95 -4.04
C LYS A 171 40.01 -3.61 -2.69
N ARG A 172 39.18 -2.58 -2.64
CA ARG A 172 38.32 -2.21 -1.51
C ARG A 172 36.87 -2.41 -1.93
N ASP A 173 36.05 -2.90 -1.00
CA ASP A 173 34.62 -3.06 -1.22
C ASP A 173 33.89 -1.70 -1.21
N ALA A 174 33.18 -1.43 -2.30
CA ALA A 174 32.30 -0.27 -2.50
C ALA A 174 30.85 -0.69 -2.81
N SER A 175 30.49 -1.94 -2.53
CA SER A 175 29.20 -2.55 -2.88
C SER A 175 28.01 -1.88 -2.22
N THR A 176 26.86 -1.92 -2.88
CA THR A 176 25.59 -1.38 -2.36
C THR A 176 24.74 -2.53 -1.78
N PRO A 177 24.49 -2.55 -0.45
CA PRO A 177 23.59 -3.51 0.17
C PRO A 177 22.13 -3.10 0.03
N LEU A 178 21.24 -4.07 0.25
CA LEU A 178 19.85 -3.80 0.56
C LEU A 178 19.72 -3.05 1.91
N ARG A 179 18.61 -2.32 2.10
CA ARG A 179 18.27 -1.73 3.40
C ARG A 179 17.87 -2.85 4.37
N SER A 180 18.40 -2.82 5.59
CA SER A 180 18.16 -3.86 6.60
C SER A 180 16.69 -4.13 6.92
N THR A 181 15.82 -3.13 6.81
CA THR A 181 14.38 -3.24 7.06
C THR A 181 13.57 -3.71 5.84
N GLU A 182 14.23 -4.01 4.73
CA GLU A 182 13.60 -4.35 3.47
C GLU A 182 13.97 -5.76 3.01
N ASN A 183 13.02 -6.36 2.29
CA ASN A 183 13.13 -7.67 1.70
C ASN A 183 12.21 -7.76 0.50
N GLY A 184 12.54 -8.61 -0.45
CA GLY A 184 11.76 -8.74 -1.66
C GLY A 184 12.38 -9.67 -2.69
N ILE A 185 11.87 -9.55 -3.90
CA ILE A 185 12.35 -10.26 -5.07
C ILE A 185 12.88 -9.20 -6.04
N VAL A 186 14.05 -9.47 -6.63
CA VAL A 186 14.58 -8.63 -7.70
C VAL A 186 13.63 -8.72 -8.88
N ASP A 187 13.11 -7.58 -9.31
CA ASP A 187 12.07 -7.49 -10.31
C ASP A 187 12.67 -7.31 -11.70
N GLN A 188 13.51 -6.29 -11.85
CA GLN A 188 14.17 -5.96 -13.10
C GLN A 188 15.53 -5.32 -12.81
N VAL A 189 16.49 -5.59 -13.68
CA VAL A 189 17.84 -5.01 -13.65
C VAL A 189 18.06 -4.29 -14.97
N LEU A 190 18.47 -3.04 -14.89
CA LEU A 190 18.81 -2.23 -16.05
C LEU A 190 20.31 -1.90 -16.00
N LEU A 191 21.00 -2.26 -17.08
CA LEU A 191 22.39 -1.94 -17.34
C LEU A 191 22.42 -0.95 -18.50
N THR A 192 23.05 0.20 -18.28
CA THR A 192 23.21 1.22 -19.32
C THR A 192 24.54 1.95 -19.12
N THR A 193 24.84 2.89 -20.01
CA THR A 193 25.98 3.79 -19.89
C THR A 193 25.49 5.21 -19.64
N ASN A 194 26.15 5.93 -18.74
CA ASN A 194 25.88 7.34 -18.55
C ASN A 194 26.44 8.18 -19.73
N ALA A 195 26.20 9.49 -19.72
CA ALA A 195 26.70 10.41 -20.76
C ALA A 195 28.24 10.45 -20.86
N GLU A 196 28.96 10.00 -19.82
CA GLU A 196 30.42 9.93 -19.77
C GLU A 196 30.97 8.57 -20.23
N GLY A 197 30.10 7.65 -20.65
CA GLY A 197 30.46 6.29 -21.09
C GLY A 197 30.76 5.31 -19.95
N LEU A 198 30.48 5.68 -18.69
CA LEU A 198 30.65 4.81 -17.52
C LEU A 198 29.44 3.90 -17.34
N ARG A 199 29.66 2.67 -16.87
CA ARG A 199 28.56 1.74 -16.61
C ARG A 199 27.68 2.27 -15.48
N PHE A 200 26.38 2.17 -15.69
CA PHE A 200 25.33 2.58 -14.77
C PHE A 200 24.35 1.43 -14.58
N VAL A 201 24.08 1.09 -13.33
CA VAL A 201 23.24 -0.04 -12.95
C VAL A 201 22.05 0.48 -12.16
N LYS A 202 20.86 -0.02 -12.51
CA LYS A 202 19.64 0.22 -11.75
C LYS A 202 18.93 -1.10 -11.47
N VAL A 203 18.85 -1.47 -10.20
CA VAL A 203 18.19 -2.69 -9.73
C VAL A 203 16.85 -2.31 -9.11
N ARG A 204 15.74 -2.75 -9.71
CA ARG A 204 14.39 -2.61 -9.14
C ARG A 204 14.02 -3.88 -8.40
N MET A 205 13.53 -3.71 -7.19
CA MET A 205 13.01 -4.79 -6.37
C MET A 205 11.53 -4.58 -6.10
N ARG A 206 10.82 -5.67 -5.87
CA ARG A 206 9.41 -5.66 -5.50
C ARG A 206 9.17 -6.46 -4.23
N THR A 207 8.19 -6.03 -3.45
CA THR A 207 7.70 -6.73 -2.27
C THR A 207 6.21 -6.51 -2.11
N THR A 208 5.51 -7.53 -1.65
CA THR A 208 4.07 -7.45 -1.39
C THR A 208 3.84 -6.97 0.03
N LYS A 209 3.05 -5.92 0.19
CA LYS A 209 2.63 -5.38 1.48
C LYS A 209 1.17 -5.77 1.72
N ILE A 210 0.96 -6.70 2.64
CA ILE A 210 -0.36 -7.09 3.14
C ILE A 210 -0.73 -6.09 4.24
N PRO A 211 -2.01 -5.67 4.38
CA PRO A 211 -2.45 -4.88 5.53
C PRO A 211 -2.06 -5.51 6.88
N GLN A 212 -1.53 -4.69 7.79
CA GLN A 212 -1.13 -5.10 9.13
C GLN A 212 -1.69 -4.17 10.20
N ILE A 213 -1.70 -4.61 11.47
CA ILE A 213 -2.05 -3.77 12.61
C ILE A 213 -1.15 -2.52 12.60
N GLY A 214 -1.75 -1.34 12.77
CA GLY A 214 -1.07 -0.05 12.66
C GLY A 214 -1.06 0.58 11.26
N ASP A 215 -1.39 -0.17 10.20
CA ASP A 215 -1.57 0.41 8.86
C ASP A 215 -2.74 1.39 8.85
N LYS A 216 -2.61 2.44 8.02
CA LYS A 216 -3.52 3.57 7.99
C LYS A 216 -4.49 3.46 6.81
N PHE A 217 -5.76 3.72 7.11
CA PHE A 217 -6.84 3.75 6.13
C PHE A 217 -7.67 5.00 6.31
N ALA A 218 -8.23 5.51 5.22
CA ALA A 218 -9.15 6.64 5.30
C ALA A 218 -10.32 6.50 4.34
N SER A 219 -11.49 7.00 4.76
CA SER A 219 -12.60 7.25 3.83
C SER A 219 -12.35 8.55 3.05
N ARG A 220 -13.22 8.85 2.08
CA ARG A 220 -13.19 10.10 1.31
C ARG A 220 -13.71 11.33 2.06
N HIS A 221 -13.95 11.24 3.37
CA HIS A 221 -14.57 12.31 4.18
C HIS A 221 -13.70 12.78 5.34
N GLY A 222 -12.38 12.61 5.22
CA GLY A 222 -11.47 13.08 6.25
C GLY A 222 -11.49 12.23 7.53
N GLN A 223 -11.87 10.95 7.40
CA GLN A 223 -11.90 9.97 8.49
C GLN A 223 -10.76 8.98 8.30
N LYS A 224 -9.65 9.22 9.01
CA LYS A 224 -8.48 8.35 9.03
C LYS A 224 -8.50 7.50 10.30
N GLY A 225 -8.11 6.24 10.16
CA GLY A 225 -7.86 5.37 11.30
C GLY A 225 -6.76 4.35 11.03
N THR A 226 -6.29 3.72 12.10
CA THR A 226 -5.33 2.61 12.03
C THR A 226 -6.00 1.29 12.38
N ILE A 227 -5.57 0.19 11.77
CA ILE A 227 -6.05 -1.13 12.19
C ILE A 227 -5.64 -1.36 13.65
N GLY A 228 -6.62 -1.49 14.54
CA GLY A 228 -6.41 -1.79 15.96
C GLY A 228 -6.28 -3.29 16.21
N ILE A 229 -7.17 -4.07 15.60
CA ILE A 229 -7.17 -5.53 15.63
C ILE A 229 -7.79 -6.08 14.34
N THR A 230 -7.48 -7.34 14.05
CA THR A 230 -8.15 -8.09 12.99
C THR A 230 -8.88 -9.29 13.57
N TYR A 231 -10.08 -9.57 13.06
CA TYR A 231 -10.88 -10.75 13.43
C TYR A 231 -11.17 -11.59 12.18
N ARG A 232 -11.19 -12.91 12.32
CA ARG A 232 -11.63 -13.78 11.23
C ARG A 232 -13.15 -13.72 11.08
N GLN A 233 -13.66 -14.20 9.95
CA GLN A 233 -15.07 -14.12 9.60
C GLN A 233 -15.99 -14.72 10.68
N GLU A 234 -15.57 -15.79 11.35
CA GLU A 234 -16.29 -16.47 12.42
C GLU A 234 -16.46 -15.64 13.71
N ASP A 235 -15.60 -14.65 13.93
CA ASP A 235 -15.62 -13.80 15.14
C ASP A 235 -16.28 -12.42 14.87
N MET A 236 -16.62 -12.16 13.62
CA MET A 236 -17.20 -10.89 13.15
C MET A 236 -18.73 -10.92 13.18
N PRO A 237 -19.39 -9.82 13.58
CA PRO A 237 -20.84 -9.76 13.56
C PRO A 237 -21.37 -9.91 12.12
N PHE A 238 -22.51 -10.58 11.96
CA PHE A 238 -23.09 -10.89 10.66
C PHE A 238 -24.57 -10.47 10.60
N THR A 239 -25.09 -10.21 9.41
CA THR A 239 -26.52 -9.91 9.18
C THR A 239 -27.35 -11.18 9.04
N SER A 240 -28.69 -11.08 9.03
CA SER A 240 -29.55 -12.24 8.73
C SER A 240 -29.34 -12.83 7.33
N GLU A 241 -28.77 -12.05 6.41
CA GLU A 241 -28.42 -12.47 5.05
C GLU A 241 -27.02 -13.11 4.99
N GLY A 242 -26.30 -13.20 6.12
CA GLY A 242 -24.95 -13.74 6.19
C GLY A 242 -23.86 -12.76 5.74
N VAL A 243 -24.18 -11.47 5.59
CA VAL A 243 -23.20 -10.44 5.24
C VAL A 243 -22.33 -10.14 6.45
N VAL A 244 -21.01 -10.16 6.25
CA VAL A 244 -20.00 -9.84 7.27
C VAL A 244 -19.25 -8.59 6.82
N PRO A 245 -19.06 -7.58 7.68
CA PRO A 245 -18.35 -6.37 7.31
C PRO A 245 -16.86 -6.62 7.11
N ASP A 246 -16.25 -5.85 6.22
CA ASP A 246 -14.80 -5.79 6.03
C ASP A 246 -14.14 -4.89 7.07
N LEU A 247 -14.86 -3.85 7.51
CA LEU A 247 -14.37 -2.82 8.42
C LEU A 247 -15.47 -2.45 9.43
N ILE A 248 -15.12 -2.33 10.70
CA ILE A 248 -16.01 -1.77 11.74
C ILE A 248 -15.38 -0.51 12.30
N ILE A 249 -16.08 0.61 12.15
CA ILE A 249 -15.71 1.90 12.71
C ILE A 249 -16.59 2.24 13.91
N ASN A 250 -16.06 3.04 14.83
CA ASN A 250 -16.78 3.39 16.03
C ASN A 250 -17.74 4.58 15.81
N PRO A 251 -18.99 4.50 16.32
CA PRO A 251 -19.99 5.56 16.16
C PRO A 251 -19.57 6.91 16.76
N HIS A 252 -18.72 6.95 17.79
CA HIS A 252 -18.27 8.20 18.41
C HIS A 252 -17.47 9.10 17.45
N ALA A 253 -16.95 8.55 16.35
CA ALA A 253 -16.31 9.30 15.28
C ALA A 253 -17.28 10.18 14.46
N ILE A 254 -18.60 9.95 14.55
CA ILE A 254 -19.60 10.67 13.74
C ILE A 254 -20.02 12.00 14.37
N PRO A 255 -20.48 12.07 15.65
CA PRO A 255 -20.95 13.33 16.23
C PRO A 255 -19.84 14.39 16.33
N SER A 256 -18.64 13.97 16.76
CA SER A 256 -17.48 14.85 16.94
C SER A 256 -16.93 15.41 15.63
N ARG A 257 -17.06 14.67 14.53
CA ARG A 257 -16.48 15.05 13.23
C ARG A 257 -17.49 15.61 12.25
N MET A 258 -18.77 15.42 12.53
CA MET A 258 -19.89 15.90 11.72
C MET A 258 -19.76 15.47 10.24
N THR A 259 -19.27 14.26 10.00
CA THR A 259 -19.02 13.72 8.64
C THR A 259 -20.26 13.05 8.07
N ILE A 260 -21.38 13.79 8.02
CA ILE A 260 -22.68 13.28 7.53
C ILE A 260 -22.57 12.76 6.09
N ALA A 261 -21.74 13.38 5.26
CA ALA A 261 -21.50 12.95 3.88
C ALA A 261 -20.97 11.50 3.77
N HIS A 262 -20.25 11.00 4.80
CA HIS A 262 -19.83 9.60 4.88
C HIS A 262 -21.03 8.65 5.00
N LEU A 263 -22.03 9.03 5.81
CA LEU A 263 -23.27 8.25 5.95
C LEU A 263 -24.09 8.28 4.66
N ILE A 264 -24.17 9.44 4.01
CA ILE A 264 -24.86 9.60 2.72
C ILE A 264 -24.18 8.75 1.64
N GLU A 265 -22.84 8.76 1.56
CA GLU A 265 -22.10 7.90 0.63
C GLU A 265 -22.43 6.43 0.84
N CYS A 266 -22.45 5.97 2.08
CA CYS A 266 -22.72 4.58 2.41
C CYS A 266 -24.15 4.17 1.97
N GLN A 267 -25.14 5.02 2.24
CA GLN A 267 -26.52 4.76 1.86
C GLN A 267 -26.73 4.79 0.33
N LEU A 268 -26.12 5.77 -0.36
CA LEU A 268 -26.17 5.87 -1.82
C LEU A 268 -25.46 4.68 -2.46
N SER A 269 -24.28 4.31 -1.98
CA SER A 269 -23.49 3.18 -2.49
C SER A 269 -24.23 1.85 -2.31
N LYS A 270 -24.98 1.69 -1.20
CA LYS A 270 -25.86 0.54 -1.01
C LYS A 270 -26.95 0.46 -2.09
N VAL A 271 -27.62 1.58 -2.39
CA VAL A 271 -28.59 1.65 -3.49
C VAL A 271 -27.94 1.35 -4.84
N SER A 272 -26.74 1.89 -5.09
CA SER A 272 -25.97 1.63 -6.30
C SER A 272 -25.68 0.15 -6.49
N ALA A 273 -25.23 -0.52 -5.42
CA ALA A 273 -24.97 -1.97 -5.43
C ALA A 273 -26.24 -2.79 -5.69
N LEU A 274 -27.37 -2.42 -5.08
CA LEU A 274 -28.64 -3.15 -5.22
C LEU A 274 -29.27 -3.00 -6.61
N ARG A 275 -29.19 -1.81 -7.22
CA ARG A 275 -29.77 -1.56 -8.54
C ARG A 275 -28.83 -1.88 -9.69
N GLY A 276 -27.52 -1.97 -9.44
CA GLY A 276 -26.50 -2.08 -10.49
C GLY A 276 -26.26 -0.78 -11.27
N PHE A 277 -26.63 0.38 -10.72
CA PHE A 277 -26.34 1.70 -11.29
C PHE A 277 -25.31 2.44 -10.45
N GLU A 278 -24.57 3.34 -11.08
CA GLU A 278 -23.63 4.19 -10.37
C GLU A 278 -24.34 5.37 -9.69
N GLY A 279 -23.93 5.70 -8.46
CA GLY A 279 -24.56 6.78 -7.69
C GLY A 279 -23.95 8.13 -8.04
N ASP A 280 -24.78 9.11 -8.41
CA ASP A 280 -24.32 10.49 -8.62
C ASP A 280 -24.14 11.21 -7.28
N ALA A 281 -22.87 11.46 -6.92
CA ALA A 281 -22.45 12.18 -5.72
C ALA A 281 -22.01 13.63 -6.03
N THR A 282 -22.42 14.18 -7.18
CA THR A 282 -22.09 15.55 -7.58
C THR A 282 -22.68 16.57 -6.59
N PRO A 283 -21.89 17.56 -6.13
CA PRO A 283 -22.38 18.57 -5.20
C PRO A 283 -23.46 19.46 -5.85
N PHE A 284 -24.33 20.03 -5.01
CA PHE A 284 -25.41 20.96 -5.42
C PHE A 284 -26.39 20.38 -6.44
N THR A 285 -26.74 19.10 -6.29
CA THR A 285 -27.76 18.41 -7.08
C THR A 285 -29.07 18.27 -6.31
N GLU A 286 -30.12 17.83 -7.00
CA GLU A 286 -31.44 17.55 -6.40
C GLU A 286 -31.49 16.20 -5.65
N VAL A 287 -30.38 15.44 -5.62
CA VAL A 287 -30.33 14.15 -4.94
C VAL A 287 -30.44 14.37 -3.42
N THR A 288 -31.46 13.78 -2.80
CA THR A 288 -31.73 13.89 -1.36
C THR A 288 -31.66 12.55 -0.66
N VAL A 289 -31.41 12.57 0.65
CA VAL A 289 -31.44 11.36 1.50
C VAL A 289 -32.80 10.67 1.44
N ASP A 290 -33.89 11.43 1.32
CA ASP A 290 -35.24 10.86 1.27
C ASP A 290 -35.51 10.14 -0.05
N SER A 291 -34.97 10.61 -1.18
CA SER A 291 -35.08 9.88 -2.45
C SER A 291 -34.32 8.54 -2.38
N VAL A 292 -33.10 8.55 -1.85
CA VAL A 292 -32.30 7.34 -1.61
C VAL A 292 -33.03 6.39 -0.65
N SER A 293 -33.59 6.91 0.44
CA SER A 293 -34.32 6.12 1.46
C SER A 293 -35.56 5.41 0.89
N LYS A 294 -36.31 6.07 -0.01
CA LYS A 294 -37.45 5.45 -0.72
C LYS A 294 -36.99 4.28 -1.58
N ILE A 295 -35.85 4.43 -2.26
CA ILE A 295 -35.28 3.38 -3.11
C ILE A 295 -34.85 2.17 -2.28
N LEU A 296 -34.14 2.38 -1.16
CA LEU A 296 -33.78 1.29 -0.24
C LEU A 296 -35.01 0.51 0.22
N ARG A 297 -36.06 1.23 0.63
CA ARG A 297 -37.31 0.60 1.08
C ARG A 297 -37.98 -0.23 -0.01
N ALA A 298 -37.93 0.24 -1.26
CA ALA A 298 -38.46 -0.50 -2.41
C ALA A 298 -37.71 -1.82 -2.67
N HIS A 299 -36.46 -1.96 -2.21
CA HIS A 299 -35.67 -3.19 -2.31
C HIS A 299 -35.77 -4.06 -1.04
N GLY A 300 -36.71 -3.77 -0.13
CA GLY A 300 -36.92 -4.56 1.08
C GLY A 300 -35.96 -4.24 2.24
N TYR A 301 -34.99 -3.35 2.04
CA TYR A 301 -34.08 -2.91 3.10
C TYR A 301 -34.71 -1.83 3.97
N GLN A 302 -34.16 -1.62 5.16
CA GLN A 302 -34.57 -0.52 6.00
C GLN A 302 -34.17 0.83 5.38
N SER A 303 -35.12 1.75 5.32
CA SER A 303 -35.01 3.02 4.58
C SER A 303 -33.80 3.86 5.01
N ARG A 304 -33.41 3.79 6.29
CA ARG A 304 -32.30 4.57 6.87
C ARG A 304 -30.95 3.85 6.86
N GLY A 305 -30.84 2.66 6.27
CA GLY A 305 -29.56 1.92 6.13
C GLY A 305 -29.13 1.09 7.36
N PHE A 306 -29.96 1.04 8.40
CA PHE A 306 -29.73 0.18 9.58
C PHE A 306 -30.16 -1.26 9.32
N GLU A 307 -29.39 -2.22 9.82
CA GLU A 307 -29.67 -3.64 9.72
C GLU A 307 -29.54 -4.33 11.08
N VAL A 308 -30.30 -5.42 11.27
CA VAL A 308 -30.17 -6.29 12.44
C VAL A 308 -28.92 -7.15 12.23
N MET A 309 -28.03 -7.14 13.23
CA MET A 309 -26.83 -7.96 13.23
C MET A 309 -26.82 -8.89 14.46
N TYR A 310 -26.06 -9.97 14.36
CA TYR A 310 -25.93 -11.00 15.37
C TYR A 310 -24.49 -11.02 15.89
N ASN A 311 -24.35 -11.29 17.19
CA ASN A 311 -23.04 -11.54 17.78
C ASN A 311 -22.51 -12.89 17.29
N ALA A 312 -21.29 -12.90 16.75
CA ALA A 312 -20.67 -14.08 16.17
C ALA A 312 -20.41 -15.21 17.21
N HIS A 313 -20.12 -14.83 18.46
CA HIS A 313 -19.72 -15.75 19.51
C HIS A 313 -20.92 -16.46 20.17
N THR A 314 -22.06 -15.79 20.26
CA THR A 314 -23.24 -16.29 20.98
C THR A 314 -24.43 -16.59 20.06
N GLY A 315 -24.42 -16.07 18.84
CA GLY A 315 -25.57 -16.12 17.92
C GLY A 315 -26.75 -15.22 18.33
N HIS A 316 -26.65 -14.51 19.46
CA HIS A 316 -27.71 -13.60 19.89
C HIS A 316 -27.79 -12.35 19.01
N LYS A 317 -29.01 -11.89 18.75
CA LYS A 317 -29.26 -10.59 18.12
C LYS A 317 -28.67 -9.47 18.97
N LEU A 318 -27.99 -8.53 18.34
CA LEU A 318 -27.61 -7.29 19.00
C LEU A 318 -28.88 -6.49 19.34
N MET A 319 -28.91 -5.89 20.53
CA MET A 319 -30.04 -5.07 20.97
C MET A 319 -30.23 -3.82 20.09
N ALA A 320 -29.13 -3.26 19.60
CA ALA A 320 -29.14 -2.13 18.67
C ALA A 320 -28.95 -2.61 17.23
N GLN A 321 -29.59 -1.91 16.30
CA GLN A 321 -29.34 -2.09 14.87
C GLN A 321 -28.06 -1.37 14.47
N VAL A 322 -27.36 -1.91 13.47
CA VAL A 322 -26.07 -1.40 13.01
C VAL A 322 -26.25 -0.72 11.66
N PHE A 323 -25.66 0.46 11.50
CA PHE A 323 -25.58 1.11 10.19
C PHE A 323 -24.51 0.40 9.36
N LEU A 324 -24.91 -0.24 8.26
CA LEU A 324 -24.06 -1.07 7.43
C LEU A 324 -24.15 -0.60 5.98
N GLY A 325 -23.05 -0.65 5.23
CA GLY A 325 -23.10 -0.52 3.78
C GLY A 325 -21.74 -0.37 3.11
N PRO A 326 -21.69 -0.49 1.77
CA PRO A 326 -20.47 -0.33 1.02
C PRO A 326 -20.00 1.13 1.05
N THR A 327 -18.70 1.36 1.23
CA THR A 327 -18.07 2.68 1.20
C THR A 327 -16.68 2.59 0.60
N TYR A 328 -16.24 3.61 -0.13
CA TYR A 328 -14.93 3.62 -0.76
C TYR A 328 -13.83 4.08 0.21
N TYR A 329 -12.85 3.20 0.47
CA TYR A 329 -11.73 3.43 1.37
C TYR A 329 -10.40 3.45 0.63
N GLN A 330 -9.47 4.23 1.17
CA GLN A 330 -8.12 4.43 0.66
C GLN A 330 -7.13 3.87 1.68
N ARG A 331 -6.17 3.07 1.19
CA ARG A 331 -4.96 2.72 1.96
C ARG A 331 -3.98 3.89 1.85
N LEU A 332 -3.45 4.35 2.98
CA LEU A 332 -2.52 5.47 3.10
C LEU A 332 -1.08 5.01 3.31
#